data_AF-A0AAD1SEB2-F1
#
_entry.id   AF-A0AAD1SEB2-F1
#
_cell.length_a   1.000
_cell.length_b   1.000
_cell.length_c   1.000
_cell.angle_alpha   90.00
_cell.angle_beta   90.00
_cell.angle_gamma   90.00
#
_symmetry.space_group_name_H-M   'P 1'
#
loop_
_entity.id
_entity.type
_entity.pdbx_description
1 polymer ?
#
loop_
_entity_poly.entity_id
_entity_poly.type
_entity_poly.pdbx_seq_one_letter_code
_entity_poly.pdbx_strand_id
1 'polypeptide(L)'
;MEEEIKQAIKTAKIGKTLDPDGLPNDYYKKLGHNLIPRLTKALNRLTDRTCFHKEFLVATITVIPKPGKNPENSRNFHRPLCLSLMRSSSEAPLQQASNMSCP
;
A
#
# COMPACT_ATOMS: atom_id res chain seq x y z
N MET A 1 -17.79 5.11 -1.09
CA MET A 1 -16.89 4.14 -0.45
C MET A 1 -17.16 2.69 -0.84
N GLU A 2 -18.29 2.05 -0.49
CA GLU A 2 -18.46 0.61 -0.79
C GLU A 2 -18.38 0.27 -2.29
N GLU A 3 -19.08 1.03 -3.15
CA GLU A 3 -19.04 0.84 -4.60
C GLU A 3 -17.65 1.11 -5.19
N GLU A 4 -16.89 2.04 -4.60
CA GLU A 4 -15.50 2.29 -5.01
C GLU A 4 -14.60 1.10 -4.68
N ILE A 5 -14.78 0.48 -3.50
CA ILE A 5 -14.03 -0.72 -3.10
C ILE A 5 -14.39 -1.89 -3.99
N LYS A 6 -15.69 -2.10 -4.28
CA LYS A 6 -16.16 -3.11 -5.25
C LYS A 6 -15.49 -2.93 -6.60
N GLN A 7 -15.50 -1.70 -7.13
CA GLN A 7 -14.92 -1.39 -8.42
C GLN A 7 -13.39 -1.56 -8.42
N ALA A 8 -12.71 -1.15 -7.36
CA ALA A 8 -11.26 -1.33 -7.20
C ALA A 8 -10.88 -2.82 -7.20
N ILE A 9 -11.57 -3.65 -6.41
CA ILE A 9 -11.32 -5.11 -6.38
C ILE A 9 -11.60 -5.73 -7.76
N LYS A 10 -12.70 -5.34 -8.43
CA LYS A 10 -13.06 -5.85 -9.75
C LYS A 10 -12.00 -5.53 -10.81
N THR A 11 -11.51 -4.29 -10.82
CA THR A 11 -10.56 -3.77 -11.82
C THR A 11 -9.10 -4.14 -11.55
N ALA A 12 -8.78 -4.60 -10.34
CA ALA A 12 -7.44 -5.07 -9.97
C ALA A 12 -6.92 -6.14 -10.95
N LYS A 13 -5.70 -5.96 -11.45
CA LYS A 13 -5.07 -6.88 -12.41
C LYS A 13 -4.46 -8.06 -11.67
N ILE A 14 -4.71 -9.28 -12.17
CA ILE A 14 -4.10 -10.51 -11.63
C ILE A 14 -2.66 -10.62 -12.14
N GLY A 15 -1.78 -11.32 -11.41
CA GLY A 15 -0.39 -11.53 -11.79
C GLY A 15 0.52 -10.31 -11.60
N LYS A 16 0.10 -9.37 -10.74
CA LYS A 16 0.96 -8.28 -10.26
C LYS A 16 1.87 -8.79 -9.16
N THR A 17 3.01 -8.12 -9.00
CA THR A 17 3.88 -8.30 -7.83
C THR A 17 3.05 -8.21 -6.56
N LEU A 18 3.26 -9.15 -5.64
CA LEU A 18 2.61 -9.13 -4.35
C LEU A 18 3.02 -7.87 -3.60
N ASP A 19 2.05 -7.28 -2.91
CA ASP A 19 2.38 -6.27 -1.92
C ASP A 19 3.14 -6.94 -0.75
N PRO A 20 3.80 -6.16 0.11
CA PRO A 20 4.53 -6.69 1.26
C PRO A 20 3.65 -7.49 2.25
N ASP A 21 2.33 -7.45 2.12
CA ASP A 21 1.38 -8.29 2.85
C ASP A 21 1.34 -9.75 2.34
N GLY A 22 1.92 -10.02 1.17
CA GLY A 22 1.94 -11.32 0.51
C GLY A 22 0.61 -11.75 -0.13
N LEU A 23 -0.40 -10.88 -0.19
CA LEU A 23 -1.74 -11.24 -0.68
C LEU A 23 -1.92 -10.88 -2.16
N PRO A 24 -2.24 -11.85 -3.04
CA PRO A 24 -2.45 -11.55 -4.46
C PRO A 24 -3.78 -10.87 -4.72
N ASN A 25 -3.89 -10.10 -5.80
CA ASN A 25 -5.16 -9.50 -6.24
C ASN A 25 -6.30 -10.52 -6.45
N ASP A 26 -5.97 -11.77 -6.76
CA ASP A 26 -6.95 -12.86 -6.88
C ASP A 26 -7.58 -13.24 -5.51
N TYR A 27 -6.82 -13.12 -4.41
CA TYR A 27 -7.33 -13.31 -3.05
C TYR A 27 -8.47 -12.32 -2.76
N TYR A 28 -8.24 -11.03 -3.08
CA TYR A 28 -9.24 -9.98 -2.89
C TYR A 28 -10.49 -10.16 -3.75
N LYS A 29 -10.35 -10.66 -4.99
CA LYS A 29 -11.48 -10.98 -5.86
C LYS A 29 -12.31 -12.14 -5.32
N LYS A 30 -11.66 -13.23 -4.89
CA LYS A 30 -12.33 -14.42 -4.35
C LYS A 30 -13.05 -14.14 -3.03
N LEU A 31 -12.45 -13.33 -2.15
CA LEU A 31 -13.01 -13.01 -0.84
C LEU A 31 -13.80 -11.69 -0.82
N GLY A 32 -14.05 -11.08 -1.98
CA GLY A 32 -14.67 -9.76 -2.10
C GLY A 32 -15.95 -9.64 -1.28
N HIS A 33 -16.85 -10.63 -1.35
CA HIS A 33 -18.11 -10.63 -0.58
C HIS A 33 -17.90 -10.43 0.93
N ASN A 34 -16.87 -11.05 1.50
CA ASN A 34 -16.58 -10.98 2.94
C ASN A 34 -15.69 -9.78 3.31
N LEU A 35 -14.83 -9.35 2.38
CA LEU A 35 -13.88 -8.27 2.59
C LEU A 35 -14.51 -6.89 2.41
N ILE A 36 -15.37 -6.71 1.41
CA ILE A 36 -15.95 -5.41 1.07
C ILE A 36 -16.60 -4.74 2.29
N PRO A 37 -17.51 -5.39 3.05
CA PRO A 37 -18.13 -4.74 4.21
C PRO A 37 -17.12 -4.38 5.30
N ARG A 38 -16.07 -5.20 5.49
CA ARG A 38 -15.02 -4.99 6.50
C ARG A 38 -14.12 -3.81 6.11
N LEU A 39 -13.71 -3.76 4.85
CA LEU A 39 -12.91 -2.67 4.30
C LEU A 39 -13.68 -1.36 4.30
N THR A 40 -14.95 -1.36 3.89
CA THR A 40 -15.83 -0.18 3.96
C THR A 40 -15.91 0.36 5.38
N LYS A 41 -16.14 -0.51 6.37
CA LYS A 41 -16.20 -0.12 7.78
C LYS A 41 -14.87 0.44 8.29
N ALA A 42 -13.75 -0.16 7.91
CA ALA A 42 -12.42 0.30 8.30
C ALA A 42 -12.09 1.67 7.70
N LEU A 43 -12.30 1.85 6.40
CA LEU A 43 -12.02 3.11 5.71
C LEU A 43 -12.92 4.24 6.18
N ASN A 44 -14.22 4.01 6.38
CA ASN A 44 -15.12 5.02 6.95
C ASN A 44 -14.64 5.50 8.33
N ARG A 45 -14.16 4.59 9.19
CA ARG A 45 -13.60 4.95 10.51
C ARG A 45 -12.33 5.78 10.42
N LEU A 46 -11.52 5.59 9.39
CA LEU A 46 -10.32 6.41 9.15
C LEU A 46 -10.70 7.82 8.70
N THR A 47 -11.71 7.94 7.83
CA THR A 47 -12.26 9.22 7.42
C THR A 47 -12.81 10.02 8.61
N ASP A 48 -13.53 9.36 9.52
CA ASP A 48 -14.11 10.01 10.71
C ASP A 48 -13.06 10.46 11.73
N ARG A 49 -11.94 9.73 11.86
CA ARG A 49 -10.90 10.04 12.84
C ARG A 49 -9.91 11.11 12.40
N THR A 50 -9.97 11.57 11.13
CA THR A 50 -9.03 12.53 10.51
C THR A 50 -7.55 12.15 10.56
N CYS A 51 -7.18 11.03 11.19
CA CYS A 51 -5.82 10.57 11.36
C CYS A 51 -5.67 9.11 10.94
N PHE A 52 -4.62 8.84 10.16
CA PHE A 52 -4.19 7.49 9.82
C PHE A 52 -3.23 6.97 10.88
N HIS A 53 -3.21 5.65 11.08
CA HIS A 53 -2.19 5.03 11.92
C HIS A 53 -0.80 5.32 11.33
N LYS A 54 0.21 5.59 12.18
CA LYS A 54 1.56 6.02 11.73
C LYS A 54 2.20 5.08 10.71
N GLU A 55 1.91 3.79 10.79
CA GLU A 55 2.35 2.77 9.83
C GLU A 55 1.88 3.04 8.39
N PHE A 56 0.71 3.66 8.18
CA PHE A 56 0.25 4.05 6.83
C PHE A 56 1.12 5.14 6.20
N LEU A 57 1.92 5.85 7.00
CA LEU A 57 2.86 6.86 6.53
C LEU A 57 4.23 6.26 6.17
N VAL A 58 4.45 4.97 6.44
CA VAL A 58 5.69 4.27 6.14
C VAL A 58 5.58 3.57 4.79
N ALA A 59 6.61 3.73 3.96
CA ALA A 59 6.70 3.06 2.67
C ALA A 59 8.14 2.71 2.32
N THR A 60 8.31 1.63 1.56
CA THR A 60 9.61 1.22 1.00
C THR A 60 9.79 1.85 -0.37
N ILE A 61 10.91 2.52 -0.58
CA ILE A 61 11.27 3.09 -1.88
C ILE A 61 12.14 2.10 -2.63
N THR A 62 11.64 1.61 -3.77
CA THR A 62 12.37 0.72 -4.67
C THR A 62 12.64 1.44 -6.00
N VAL A 63 13.86 1.38 -6.50
CA VAL A 63 14.24 1.99 -7.78
C VAL A 63 14.30 0.94 -8.90
N ILE A 64 13.54 1.15 -9.96
CA ILE A 64 13.56 0.28 -11.16
C ILE A 64 14.21 1.03 -12.32
N PRO A 65 15.26 0.47 -12.98
CA PRO A 65 15.83 1.09 -14.17
C PRO A 65 14.82 1.10 -15.32
N LYS A 66 14.74 2.22 -16.06
CA LYS A 66 13.87 2.36 -17.22
C LYS A 66 14.52 1.68 -18.43
N PRO A 67 13.77 0.89 -19.21
CA PRO A 67 14.30 0.27 -20.42
C PRO A 67 14.74 1.33 -21.43
N GLY A 68 15.85 1.07 -22.13
CA GLY A 68 16.34 1.93 -23.22
C GLY A 68 16.97 3.26 -22.78
N LYS A 69 17.29 3.44 -21.49
CA LYS A 69 18.05 4.60 -21.00
C LYS A 69 19.46 4.19 -20.62
N ASN A 70 20.45 5.06 -20.88
CA ASN A 70 21.84 4.79 -20.55
C ASN A 70 22.06 5.02 -19.03
N PRO A 71 22.64 4.06 -18.29
CA PRO A 71 22.96 4.20 -16.87
C PRO A 71 23.87 5.38 -16.54
N GLU A 72 24.80 5.73 -17.44
CA GLU A 72 25.90 6.66 -17.11
C GLU A 72 25.53 8.14 -17.27
N ASN A 73 24.49 8.48 -18.04
CA ASN A 73 24.29 9.86 -18.49
C ASN A 73 22.85 10.38 -18.42
N SER A 74 21.92 9.66 -17.75
CA SER A 74 20.55 10.16 -17.62
C SER A 74 20.09 10.23 -16.17
N ARG A 75 19.84 11.46 -15.71
CA ARG A 75 19.16 11.77 -14.43
C ARG A 75 17.80 11.07 -14.27
N ASN A 76 17.24 10.61 -15.40
CA ASN A 76 15.94 9.96 -15.50
C ASN A 76 16.05 8.43 -15.69
N PHE A 77 17.23 7.82 -15.51
CA PHE A 77 17.44 6.38 -15.71
C PHE A 77 16.57 5.54 -14.78
N HIS A 78 16.46 5.90 -13.50
CA HIS A 78 15.65 5.18 -12.53
C HIS A 78 14.20 5.70 -12.46
N ARG A 79 13.27 4.79 -12.15
CA ARG A 79 11.90 5.07 -11.74
C ARG A 79 11.76 4.70 -10.26
N PRO A 80 11.70 5.68 -9.34
CA PRO A 80 11.36 5.38 -7.96
C PRO A 80 9.90 4.92 -7.89
N LEU A 81 9.67 3.83 -7.15
CA LEU A 81 8.36 3.32 -6.80
C LEU A 81 8.25 3.33 -5.27
N CYS A 82 7.10 3.76 -4.79
CA CYS A 82 6.74 3.75 -3.39
C CYS A 82 5.82 2.54 -3.14
N LEU A 83 6.25 1.62 -2.29
CA LEU A 83 5.46 0.46 -1.86
C LEU A 83 4.97 0.73 -0.44
N SER A 84 3.68 0.95 -0.27
CA SER A 84 3.07 1.16 1.05
C SER A 84 2.95 -0.19 1.77
N LEU A 85 3.45 -0.23 3.01
CA LEU A 85 3.42 -1.42 3.88
C LEU A 85 2.25 -1.31 4.84
N MET A 86 1.25 -2.18 4.72
CA MET A 86 0.34 -2.45 5.83
C MET A 86 0.96 -3.56 6.68
N ARG A 87 1.89 -3.21 7.57
CA ARG A 87 2.53 -4.18 8.46
C ARG A 87 1.48 -4.78 9.40
N SER A 88 1.47 -6.10 9.53
CA SER A 88 0.76 -6.74 10.62
C SER A 88 1.42 -6.30 11.93
N SER A 89 0.62 -6.08 12.98
CA SER A 89 1.08 -5.53 14.27
C SER A 89 2.11 -6.42 15.00
N SER A 90 2.46 -7.58 14.46
CA SER A 90 3.38 -8.55 15.06
C SER A 90 4.85 -8.36 14.67
N GLU A 91 5.18 -7.49 13.72
CA GLU A 91 6.58 -7.21 13.36
C GLU A 91 6.97 -5.77 13.70
N ALA A 92 7.50 -5.60 14.91
CA ALA A 92 8.10 -4.36 15.35
C ALA A 92 9.29 -3.98 14.47
N PRO A 93 9.40 -2.72 13.98
CA PRO A 93 10.64 -2.23 13.44
C PRO A 93 11.64 -1.99 14.59
N LEU A 94 12.90 -2.33 14.35
CA LEU A 94 14.03 -1.82 15.15
C LEU A 94 13.88 -0.31 15.30
N GLN A 95 13.92 0.16 16.55
CA GLN A 95 13.85 1.58 16.90
C GLN A 95 14.88 2.38 16.10
N GLN A 96 14.47 3.52 15.52
CA GLN A 96 14.73 4.85 16.10
C GLN A 96 14.23 5.96 15.15
N ALA A 97 13.25 6.75 15.59
CA ALA A 97 13.15 8.17 15.25
C ALA A 97 12.06 8.83 16.11
N SER A 98 12.54 9.53 17.13
CA SER A 98 11.99 10.71 17.82
C SER A 98 10.50 11.04 17.65
N ASN A 99 9.85 11.05 18.82
CA ASN A 99 8.58 11.71 19.16
C ASN A 99 8.28 12.99 18.34
N MET A 100 7.24 12.90 17.51
CA MET A 100 6.27 13.97 17.38
C MET A 100 4.87 13.36 17.54
N SER A 101 4.21 13.74 18.63
CA SER A 101 2.79 13.53 18.86
C SER A 101 2.06 14.77 18.37
N CYS A 102 1.08 14.60 17.47
CA CYS A 102 0.07 15.64 17.22
C CYS A 102 -0.89 15.73 18.42
N PRO A 103 -1.43 16.94 18.70
CA PRO A 103 -2.25 17.24 19.88
C PRO A 103 -3.55 16.44 19.97
#